data_AF-A0A538TQK3-F1
#
_entry.id   AF-A0A538TQK3-F1
#
_cell.length_a   1.000
_cell.length_b   1.000
_cell.length_c   1.000
_cell.angle_alpha   90.00
_cell.angle_beta   90.00
_cell.angle_gamma   90.00
#
_symmetry.space_group_name_H-M   'P 1'
#
loop_
_entity.id
_entity.type
_entity.pdbx_description
1 polymer ?
#
loop_
_entity_poly.entity_id
_entity_poly.type
_entity_poly.pdbx_seq_one_letter_code
_entity_poly.pdbx_strand_id
1 'polypeptide(L)' 'MTIPLGGPSPGMPGALDGVVGLGANDRVMVIAPHPDDESLACAGLLQASARAAARVRVVFLTDGDNNPWAQLVAEG' A
#
# COMPACT_ATOMS: atom_id res chain seq x y z
N MET A 1 7.39 -21.27 4.87
CA MET A 1 6.32 -21.56 3.89
C MET A 1 6.16 -20.32 3.03
N THR A 2 6.83 -20.25 1.88
CA THR A 2 6.71 -19.10 0.96
C THR A 2 5.52 -19.34 0.05
N ILE A 3 4.44 -18.57 0.25
CA ILE A 3 3.35 -18.52 -0.72
C ILE A 3 3.85 -17.63 -1.86
N PRO A 4 3.94 -18.12 -3.11
CA PRO A 4 4.31 -17.27 -4.22
C PRO A 4 3.14 -16.32 -4.44
N LEU A 5 3.22 -15.11 -3.87
CA LEU A 5 2.39 -14.01 -4.32
C LEU A 5 2.82 -13.72 -5.75
N GLY A 6 2.11 -14.29 -6.72
CA GLY A 6 2.28 -13.92 -8.11
C GLY A 6 2.14 -12.41 -8.19
N GLY A 7 3.22 -11.73 -8.57
CA GLY A 7 3.16 -10.30 -8.83
C GLY A 7 2.03 -10.00 -9.82
N PRO A 8 1.45 -8.79 -9.79
CA PRO A 8 0.39 -8.43 -10.73
C PRO A 8 0.84 -8.78 -12.15
N SER A 9 0.04 -9.59 -12.86
CA SER A 9 0.34 -9.98 -14.23
C SER A 9 0.61 -8.72 -15.06
N PRO A 10 1.73 -8.63 -15.79
CA PRO A 10 2.03 -7.49 -16.64
C PRO A 10 0.86 -7.23 -17.60
N GLY A 11 0.20 -6.08 -17.45
CA GLY A 11 -0.91 -5.65 -18.31
C GLY A 11 -2.32 -5.77 -17.74
N MET A 12 -2.52 -6.28 -16.51
CA MET A 12 -3.85 -6.21 -15.89
C MET A 12 -4.09 -4.84 -15.23
N PRO A 13 -5.11 -4.07 -15.67
CA PRO A 13 -5.52 -2.88 -14.93
C PRO A 13 -5.90 -3.28 -13.51
N GLY A 14 -5.45 -2.48 -12.56
CA GLY A 14 -5.70 -2.66 -11.14
C GLY A 14 -7.17 -2.39 -10.90
N ALA A 15 -7.77 -3.07 -9.93
CA ALA A 15 -9.20 -2.95 -9.67
C ALA A 15 -9.68 -1.50 -9.43
N LEU A 16 -8.77 -0.60 -9.04
CA LEU A 16 -9.05 0.82 -8.81
C LEU A 16 -8.63 1.74 -9.97
N ASP A 17 -7.95 1.21 -11.00
CA ASP A 17 -7.52 1.98 -12.17
C ASP A 17 -8.78 2.43 -12.93
N GLY A 18 -9.01 3.75 -12.99
CA GLY A 18 -10.20 4.35 -13.61
C GLY A 18 -11.36 4.65 -12.66
N VAL A 19 -11.38 4.07 -11.45
CA VAL A 19 -12.29 4.48 -10.36
C VAL A 19 -11.71 5.70 -9.63
N VAL A 20 -10.39 5.70 -9.43
CA VAL A 20 -9.66 6.82 -8.86
C VAL A 20 -8.78 7.42 -9.96
N GLY A 21 -9.11 8.65 -10.39
CA GLY A 21 -8.35 9.37 -11.41
C GLY A 21 -7.09 10.00 -10.83
N LEU A 22 -6.00 9.22 -10.75
CA LEU A 22 -4.68 9.70 -10.31
C LEU A 22 -3.74 9.90 -11.49
N GLY A 23 -2.87 10.90 -11.40
CA GLY A 23 -1.80 11.18 -12.33
C GLY A 23 -0.49 11.59 -11.66
N ALA A 24 0.54 11.79 -12.46
CA ALA A 24 1.91 12.02 -12.00
C ALA A 24 2.12 13.30 -11.15
N ASN A 25 1.19 14.26 -11.25
CA ASN A 25 1.24 15.51 -10.46
C ASN A 25 0.51 15.40 -9.13
N ASP A 26 -0.25 14.32 -8.90
CA ASP A 26 -1.04 14.16 -7.68
C ASP A 26 -0.17 13.76 -6.49
N ARG A 27 -0.69 14.06 -5.31
CA ARG A 27 -0.04 13.79 -4.03
C ARG A 27 -1.01 13.04 -3.12
N VAL A 28 -0.61 11.85 -2.71
CA VAL A 28 -1.39 10.98 -1.83
C VAL A 28 -0.66 10.88 -0.48
N MET A 29 -1.41 11.10 0.60
CA MET A 29 -0.91 10.92 1.96
C MET A 29 -1.80 9.93 2.69
N VAL A 30 -1.19 8.86 3.19
CA VAL A 30 -1.84 7.90 4.09
C VAL A 30 -1.35 8.19 5.50
N ILE A 31 -2.29 8.30 6.43
CA ILE A 31 -2.02 8.45 7.86
C ILE A 31 -2.50 7.16 8.51
N ALA A 32 -1.58 6.36 9.04
CA ALA A 32 -1.82 5.03 9.56
C ALA A 32 -1.45 4.98 11.05
N PRO A 33 -2.30 4.41 11.93
CA PRO A 33 -2.00 4.30 13.36
C PRO A 33 -0.69 3.55 13.65
N HIS A 34 -0.48 2.40 13.01
CA HIS A 34 0.71 1.56 13.13
C HIS A 34 1.24 1.21 11.73
N PRO A 35 2.50 0.74 11.63
CA PRO A 35 3.01 0.09 10.42
C PRO A 35 2.22 -1.20 10.16
N ASP A 36 1.77 -1.43 8.91
CA ASP A 36 0.89 -2.52 8.39
C ASP A 36 -0.53 -2.04 8.00
N ASP A 37 -1.07 -1.08 8.74
CA ASP A 37 -2.42 -0.54 8.56
C ASP A 37 -2.60 0.08 7.16
N GLU A 38 -1.54 0.67 6.57
CA GLU A 38 -1.59 1.29 5.25
C GLU A 38 -1.80 0.26 4.13
N SER A 39 -1.16 -0.90 4.27
CA SER A 39 -1.27 -1.97 3.29
C SER A 39 -2.60 -2.69 3.47
N LEU A 40 -3.04 -2.95 4.71
CA LEU A 40 -4.32 -3.59 4.99
C LEU A 40 -5.52 -2.74 4.53
N ALA A 41 -5.51 -1.44 4.80
CA ALA A 41 -6.63 -0.57 4.49
C ALA A 41 -6.57 0.03 3.08
N CYS A 42 -5.36 0.26 2.54
CA CYS A 42 -5.16 1.09 1.35
C CYS A 42 -4.30 0.46 0.24
N ALA A 43 -3.98 -0.84 0.29
CA ALA A 43 -3.13 -1.49 -0.73
C ALA A 43 -3.57 -1.20 -2.18
N GLY A 44 -4.88 -1.25 -2.48
CA GLY A 44 -5.38 -0.96 -3.82
C GLY A 44 -5.11 0.49 -4.26
N LEU A 45 -5.29 1.45 -3.35
CA LEU A 45 -5.05 2.87 -3.62
C LEU A 45 -3.55 3.16 -3.77
N LEU A 46 -2.71 2.54 -2.93
CA LEU A 46 -1.26 2.65 -3.00
C LEU A 46 -0.74 2.08 -4.33
N GLN A 47 -1.27 0.94 -4.77
CA GLN A 47 -0.94 0.36 -6.07
C GLN A 47 -1.39 1.25 -7.24
N ALA A 48 -2.61 1.79 -7.20
CA ALA A 48 -3.10 2.72 -8.22
C ALA A 48 -2.24 4.00 -8.27
N SER A 49 -1.87 4.54 -7.11
CA SER A 49 -0.99 5.71 -6.99
C SER A 49 0.39 5.46 -7.58
N ALA A 50 0.97 4.29 -7.31
CA ALA A 50 2.26 3.87 -7.85
C ALA A 50 2.21 3.73 -9.38
N ARG A 51 1.17 3.09 -9.92
CA ARG A 51 0.95 2.94 -11.38
C ARG A 51 0.79 4.29 -12.07
N ALA A 52 0.11 5.23 -11.42
CA ALA A 52 -0.09 6.60 -11.92
C ALA A 52 1.15 7.50 -11.76
N ALA A 53 2.24 7.00 -11.17
CA ALA A 53 3.43 7.78 -10.80
C ALA A 53 3.12 8.98 -9.89
N ALA A 54 2.05 8.90 -9.09
CA ALA A 54 1.70 9.92 -8.11
C ALA A 54 2.71 9.92 -6.94
N ARG A 55 2.87 11.06 -6.27
CA ARG A 55 3.75 11.17 -5.10
C ARG A 55 3.04 10.66 -3.85
N VAL A 56 3.49 9.54 -3.32
CA VAL A 56 2.92 8.90 -2.12
C VAL A 56 3.77 9.21 -0.88
N ARG A 57 3.11 9.49 0.25
CA ARG A 57 3.71 9.48 1.58
C ARG A 57 2.84 8.71 2.55
N VAL A 58 3.47 7.91 3.40
CA VAL A 58 2.81 7.26 4.52
C VAL A 58 3.38 7.85 5.81
N VAL A 59 2.50 8.20 6.75
CA VAL A 59 2.87 8.71 8.07
C VAL A 59 2.28 7.77 9.11
N PHE A 60 3.15 7.18 9.91
CA PHE A 60 2.76 6.33 11.03
C PHE A 60 2.67 7.15 12.32
N LEU A 61 1.60 6.96 13.09
CA LEU A 61 1.44 7.64 14.39
C LEU A 61 2.29 6.99 15.49
N THR A 62 2.57 5.69 15.35
CA THR A 62 3.35 4.88 16.28
C THR A 62 4.27 3.95 15.49
N ASP A 63 5.22 3.32 16.18
CA ASP A 63 6.15 2.33 15.62
C ASP A 63 5.62 0.88 15.68
N GLY A 64 4.43 0.65 16.26
CA GLY A 64 3.77 -0.66 16.27
C GLY A 64 4.32 -1.68 17.27
N ASP A 65 5.20 -1.26 18.19
CA ASP A 65 5.98 -2.14 19.08
C ASP A 65 5.17 -3.06 20.01
N ASN A 66 3.89 -2.73 20.26
CA ASN A 66 2.97 -3.52 21.08
C ASN A 66 2.29 -4.69 20.34
N ASN A 67 2.63 -4.93 19.07
CA ASN A 67 2.23 -6.14 18.33
C ASN A 67 3.35 -6.68 17.40
N PRO A 68 4.54 -6.97 17.96
CA PRO A 68 5.73 -7.21 17.15
C PRO A 68 5.63 -8.50 16.34
N TRP A 69 4.86 -9.48 16.81
CA TRP A 69 4.72 -10.77 16.12
C TRP A 69 3.88 -10.68 14.86
N ALA A 70 2.77 -9.94 14.88
CA ALA A 70 1.97 -9.75 13.68
C ALA A 70 2.74 -8.95 12.63
N GLN A 71 3.44 -7.90 13.08
CA GLN A 71 4.27 -7.07 12.23
C GLN A 71 5.43 -7.85 11.61
N LEU A 72 6.15 -8.67 12.40
CA LEU A 72 7.21 -9.55 11.88
C LEU A 72 6.71 -10.55 10.84
N VAL A 73 5.48 -11.07 10.97
CA VAL A 73 4.90 -11.99 9.98
C VAL A 73 4.47 -11.26 8.70
N ALA A 74 4.04 -10.00 8.82
CA ALA A 74 3.60 -9.19 7.69
C ALA A 74 4.76 -8.52 6.92
N GLU A 75 5.84 -8.16 7.63
CA GLU A 75 6.94 -7.34 7.12
C GLU A 75 8.30 -8.06 7.02
N GLY A 76 8.43 -9.26 7.63
CA GLY A 76 9.67 -10.05 7.69
C GLY A 76 9.92 -11.00 6.52
#